data_AF-A0A929ZLI5-F1
#
_entry.id   AF-A0A929ZLI5-F1
#
_cell.length_a   1.000
_cell.length_b   1.000
_cell.length_c   1.000
_cell.angle_alpha   90.00
_cell.angle_beta   90.00
_cell.angle_gamma   90.00
#
_symmetry.space_group_name_H-M   'P 1'
#
loop_
_entity.id
_entity.type
_entity.pdbx_description
1 polymer ?
#
loop_
_entity_poly.entity_id
_entity_poly.type
_entity_poly.pdbx_seq_one_letter_code
_entity_poly.pdbx_strand_id
1 'polypeptide(L)'
;MKFLEQFTLITDIIFGLMILLYLYQIVYIAVSMFKRKVPKLPDAKKNHRYAIFISARNEKGVIGELLDSLRNQTYPDEMYDM
;
A
#
# COMPACT_ATOMS: atom_id res chain seq x y z
N MET A 1 25.58 -33.80 -21.72
CA MET A 1 24.16 -33.62 -22.07
C MET A 1 23.24 -34.23 -21.01
N LYS A 2 23.39 -35.52 -20.65
CA LYS A 2 22.55 -36.19 -19.62
C LYS A 2 22.42 -35.48 -18.27
N PHE A 3 23.51 -34.89 -17.74
CA PHE A 3 23.46 -34.15 -16.46
C PHE A 3 22.54 -32.92 -16.51
N LEU A 4 22.60 -32.15 -17.61
CA LEU A 4 21.76 -30.97 -17.80
C LEU A 4 20.29 -31.38 -17.93
N GLU A 5 20.00 -32.45 -18.67
CA GLU A 5 18.63 -32.98 -18.82
C GLU A 5 18.03 -33.49 -17.50
N GLN A 6 18.83 -34.15 -16.66
CA GLN A 6 18.39 -34.58 -15.33
C GLN A 6 18.10 -33.39 -14.41
N PHE A 7 18.95 -32.37 -14.46
CA PHE A 7 18.76 -31.15 -13.68
C PHE A 7 17.50 -30.38 -14.10
N THR A 8 17.26 -30.23 -15.41
CA THR A 8 16.04 -29.59 -15.92
C THR A 8 14.79 -30.37 -15.53
N LEU A 9 14.80 -31.71 -15.66
CA LEU A 9 13.67 -32.56 -15.28
C LEU A 9 13.30 -32.42 -13.80
N ILE A 10 14.29 -32.40 -12.90
CA ILE A 10 14.06 -32.19 -11.46
C ILE A 10 13.46 -30.80 -11.20
N THR A 11 13.99 -29.77 -11.88
CA THR A 11 13.53 -28.39 -11.74
C THR A 11 12.08 -28.24 -12.20
N ASP A 12 11.71 -28.86 -13.32
CA ASP A 12 10.34 -28.82 -13.86
C ASP A 12 9.34 -29.51 -12.92
N ILE A 13 9.72 -30.63 -12.29
CA ILE A 13 8.88 -31.31 -11.30
C ILE A 13 8.66 -30.42 -10.07
N ILE A 14 9.73 -29.80 -9.55
CA ILE A 14 9.63 -28.90 -8.40
C ILE A 14 8.74 -27.71 -8.74
N PHE A 15 8.92 -27.12 -9.93
CA PHE A 15 8.13 -25.99 -10.37
C PHE A 15 6.65 -26.36 -10.54
N GLY A 16 6.35 -27.52 -11.15
CA GLY A 16 5.00 -28.04 -11.28
C GLY A 16 4.32 -28.28 -9.92
N LEU A 17 5.06 -28.86 -8.96
CA LEU A 17 4.58 -29.05 -7.59
C LEU A 17 4.31 -27.70 -6.91
N MET A 18 5.20 -26.72 -7.06
CA MET A 18 5.00 -25.37 -6.52
C MET A 18 3.75 -24.71 -7.12
N ILE A 19 3.53 -24.79 -8.42
CA ILE A 19 2.30 -24.27 -9.06
C ILE A 19 1.06 -24.90 -8.45
N LEU A 20 1.05 -26.23 -8.30
CA LEU A 20 -0.09 -26.96 -7.75
C LEU A 20 -0.37 -26.53 -6.30
N LEU A 21 0.66 -26.47 -5.47
CA LEU A 21 0.53 -26.06 -4.07
C LEU A 21 0.12 -24.59 -3.91
N TYR A 22 0.45 -23.72 -4.87
CA TYR A 22 0.12 -22.29 -4.84
C TYR A 22 -1.17 -21.96 -5.60
N LEU A 23 -1.84 -22.95 -6.21
CA LEU A 23 -3.07 -22.74 -6.99
C LEU A 23 -4.17 -22.04 -6.17
N TYR A 24 -4.23 -22.32 -4.86
CA TYR A 24 -5.19 -21.67 -3.95
C TYR A 24 -4.99 -20.15 -3.83
N GLN A 25 -3.79 -19.63 -4.10
CA GLN A 25 -3.53 -18.19 -4.08
C GLN A 25 -4.31 -17.45 -5.17
N ILE A 26 -4.56 -18.08 -6.32
CA ILE A 26 -5.40 -17.51 -7.38
C ILE A 26 -6.82 -17.24 -6.84
N VAL A 27 -7.35 -18.14 -6.01
CA VAL A 27 -8.65 -17.94 -5.34
C VAL A 27 -8.59 -16.75 -4.39
N TYR A 28 -7.53 -16.61 -3.59
CA TYR A 28 -7.36 -15.44 -2.72
C TYR A 28 -7.25 -14.13 -3.50
N ILE A 29 -6.52 -14.11 -4.62
CA ILE A 29 -6.40 -12.94 -5.50
C ILE A 29 -7.78 -12.58 -6.08
N ALA A 30 -8.52 -13.56 -6.59
CA ALA A 30 -9.87 -13.33 -7.11
C ALA A 30 -10.83 -12.83 -6.02
N VAL A 31 -10.82 -13.44 -4.83
CA VAL A 31 -11.63 -12.98 -3.68
C VAL A 31 -11.22 -11.57 -3.25
N SER A 32 -9.92 -11.25 -3.22
CA SER A 32 -9.44 -9.91 -2.91
C SER A 32 -9.90 -8.89 -3.96
N MET A 33 -9.87 -9.23 -5.24
CA MET A 33 -10.26 -8.32 -6.32
C MET A 33 -11.77 -8.08 -6.39
N PHE A 34 -12.59 -9.11 -6.16
CA PHE A 34 -14.04 -9.04 -6.34
C PHE A 34 -14.84 -8.88 -5.04
N LYS A 35 -14.32 -9.33 -3.89
CA LYS A 35 -15.06 -9.33 -2.61
C LYS A 35 -14.47 -8.40 -1.56
N ARG A 36 -13.29 -7.82 -1.76
CA ARG A 36 -12.72 -6.86 -0.81
C ARG A 36 -13.39 -5.50 -0.97
N LYS A 37 -14.60 -5.37 -0.43
CA LYS A 37 -15.05 -4.07 0.06
C LYS A 37 -14.16 -3.78 1.25
N VAL A 38 -13.24 -2.82 1.13
CA VAL A 38 -12.57 -2.26 2.32
C VAL A 38 -13.72 -1.83 3.22
N PRO A 39 -13.93 -2.48 4.38
CA PRO A 39 -14.99 -2.06 5.27
C PRO A 39 -14.72 -0.59 5.57
N LYS A 40 -15.71 0.28 5.34
CA LYS A 40 -15.58 1.67 5.75
C LYS A 40 -15.30 1.63 7.24
N LEU A 41 -14.10 2.08 7.61
CA LEU A 41 -13.77 2.29 9.01
C LEU A 41 -14.86 3.21 9.57
N PRO A 42 -15.32 2.96 10.80
CA PRO A 42 -16.27 3.87 11.42
C PRO A 42 -15.65 5.27 11.44
N ASP A 43 -16.50 6.28 11.23
CA ASP A 43 -16.07 7.67 11.30
C ASP A 43 -15.40 7.94 12.66
N ALA A 44 -14.40 8.81 12.65
CA ALA A 44 -13.71 9.19 13.87
C ALA A 44 -14.71 9.79 14.86
N LYS A 45 -14.71 9.31 16.11
CA LYS A 45 -15.65 9.78 17.15
C LYS A 45 -15.48 11.26 17.48
N LYS A 46 -14.29 11.82 17.23
CA LYS A 46 -13.96 13.23 17.44
C LYS A 46 -12.72 13.61 16.62
N ASN A 47 -12.59 14.90 16.37
CA ASN A 47 -11.35 15.48 15.88
C ASN A 47 -10.36 15.65 17.04
N HIS A 48 -9.08 15.45 16.75
CA HIS A 48 -7.97 15.57 17.67
C HIS A 48 -7.14 16.79 17.28
N ARG A 49 -6.73 17.59 18.27
CA ARG A 49 -5.82 18.69 18.02
C ARG A 49 -4.38 18.16 17.87
N TYR A 50 -3.69 18.54 16.80
CA TYR A 50 -2.32 18.10 16.54
C TYR A 50 -1.44 19.23 16.00
N ALA A 51 -0.12 19.10 16.14
CA ALA A 51 0.84 20.04 15.57
C ALA A 51 1.46 19.45 14.29
N ILE A 52 1.61 20.27 13.26
CA ILE A 52 2.24 19.93 11.99
C ILE A 52 3.70 20.36 12.08
N PHE A 53 4.62 19.39 12.01
CA PHE A 53 6.06 19.68 12.02
C PHE A 53 6.69 19.15 10.74
N ILE A 54 7.10 20.05 9.84
CA ILE A 54 7.68 19.71 8.54
C ILE A 54 9.11 20.25 8.48
N SER A 55 10.06 19.37 8.21
CA SER A 55 11.46 19.77 8.02
C SER A 55 11.63 20.42 6.64
N ALA A 56 11.88 21.72 6.60
CA ALA A 56 12.10 22.43 5.33
C ALA A 56 13.60 22.67 5.06
N ARG A 57 14.15 22.06 4.00
CA ARG A 57 15.49 22.40 3.47
C ARG A 57 15.41 22.73 1.99
N ASN A 58 15.74 23.97 1.63
CA ASN A 58 15.70 24.45 0.24
C ASN A 58 14.32 24.29 -0.45
N GLU A 59 13.23 24.43 0.31
CA GLU A 59 11.85 24.28 -0.18
C GLU A 59 11.25 25.58 -0.75
N LYS A 60 12.08 26.58 -1.08
CA LYS A 60 11.63 27.92 -1.52
C LYS A 60 10.65 27.87 -2.70
N GLY A 61 10.82 26.91 -3.62
CA GLY A 61 9.96 26.76 -4.79
C GLY A 61 8.63 26.06 -4.53
N VAL A 62 8.47 25.35 -3.41
CA VAL A 62 7.32 24.47 -3.13
C VAL A 62 6.58 24.80 -1.83
N ILE A 63 7.17 25.63 -0.97
CA ILE A 63 6.59 25.98 0.34
C ILE A 63 5.24 26.68 0.22
N GLY A 64 5.02 27.49 -0.83
CA GLY A 64 3.73 28.14 -1.07
C GLY A 64 2.61 27.14 -1.38
N GLU A 65 2.86 26.25 -2.34
CA GLU A 65 1.92 25.18 -2.71
C GLU A 65 1.63 24.23 -1.53
N LEU A 66 2.64 23.96 -0.70
CA LEU A 66 2.46 23.20 0.54
C LEU A 66 1.50 23.90 1.50
N LEU A 67 1.69 25.19 1.77
CA LEU A 67 0.81 25.96 2.65
C LEU A 67 -0.62 26.02 2.09
N ASP A 68 -0.78 26.21 0.78
CA ASP A 68 -2.08 26.21 0.12
C ASP A 68 -2.76 24.83 0.22
N SER A 69 -2.00 23.75 0.07
CA SER A 69 -2.51 22.38 0.25
C SER A 69 -2.94 22.11 1.70
N LEU A 70 -2.20 22.63 2.68
CA LEU A 70 -2.54 22.42 4.10
C LEU A 70 -3.81 23.19 4.49
N ARG A 71 -4.02 24.40 3.94
CA ARG A 71 -5.24 25.21 4.16
C ARG A 71 -6.47 24.65 3.46
N ASN A 72 -6.31 23.86 2.41
CA ASN A 72 -7.41 23.24 1.67
C ASN A 72 -7.85 21.88 2.24
N GLN A 73 -7.44 21.53 3.46
CA GLN A 73 -7.88 20.30 4.09
C GLN A 73 -9.34 20.39 4.55
N THR A 74 -10.06 19.27 4.54
CA THR A 74 -11.42 19.16 5.12
C THR A 74 -11.38 19.07 6.66
N TYR A 75 -10.20 19.18 7.27
CA TYR A 75 -10.02 19.15 8.72
C TYR A 75 -10.19 20.55 9.32
N PRO A 76 -10.89 20.74 10.45
CA PRO A 76 -11.08 22.07 11.03
C PRO A 76 -9.75 22.75 11.41
N ASP A 77 -9.59 24.01 11.01
CA ASP A 77 -8.37 24.81 11.27
C ASP A 77 -8.07 24.99 12.77
N GLU A 78 -9.09 25.03 13.61
CA GLU A 78 -8.96 25.13 15.07
C GLU A 78 -8.41 23.85 15.73
N MET A 79 -8.32 22.76 14.97
CA MET A 79 -7.87 21.44 15.43
C MET A 79 -6.47 21.09 14.92
N TYR A 80 -5.72 22.04 14.37
CA TYR A 80 -4.30 21.82 14.15
C TYR A 80 -3.50 23.11 14.32
N ASP A 81 -2.23 22.98 14.68
CA ASP A 81 -1.28 24.08 14.77
C ASP A 81 -0.14 23.81 13.78
N MET A 82 0.25 24.81 12.97
CA MET A 82 1.37 24.72 12.03
C MET A 82 2.60 25.47 12.55
#